data_AF-A0A520WVM4-F1
#
_entry.id   AF-A0A520WVM4-F1
#
_cell.length_a   1.000
_cell.length_b   1.000
_cell.length_c   1.000
_cell.angle_alpha   90.00
_cell.angle_beta   90.00
_cell.angle_gamma   90.00
#
_symmetry.space_group_name_H-M   'P 1'
#
loop_
_entity.id
_entity.type
_entity.pdbx_description
1 polymer ?
#
loop_
_entity_poly.entity_id
_entity_poly.type
_entity_poly.pdbx_seq_one_letter_code
_entity_poly.pdbx_strand_id
1 'polypeptide(L)'
;MSRHYKRTVPLAGMDFSQHSIEDLRALVRKILDGKVHGISFSPYVEGQGPGTQLEADQIRQRLDIIKPYVHWIRSFSCTEGNELIPGIAKENGLKTLVGVWLDDDLEHNELEITNAIEVAKAGHA
;
A
#
# COMPACT_ATOMS: atom_id res chain seq x y z
N MET A 1 2.38 -20.14 29.81
CA MET A 1 1.16 -19.38 30.15
C MET A 1 0.76 -18.54 28.94
N SER A 2 -0.21 -19.01 28.15
CA SER A 2 -0.69 -18.26 26.97
C SER A 2 -1.68 -17.20 27.43
N ARG A 3 -1.31 -15.93 27.25
CA ARG A 3 -2.17 -14.79 27.58
C ARG A 3 -3.15 -14.62 26.41
N HIS A 4 -4.34 -15.22 26.52
CA HIS A 4 -5.43 -15.02 25.58
C HIS A 4 -5.74 -13.52 25.46
N TYR A 5 -5.36 -12.91 24.35
CA TYR A 5 -5.72 -11.55 23.99
C TYR A 5 -7.21 -11.52 23.61
N LYS A 6 -8.09 -11.35 24.61
CA LYS A 6 -9.51 -11.09 24.38
C LYS A 6 -9.67 -9.67 23.86
N ARG A 7 -9.74 -9.52 22.53
CA ARG A 7 -10.24 -8.31 21.89
C ARG A 7 -11.77 -8.38 21.87
N THR A 8 -12.43 -7.83 22.89
CA THR A 8 -13.86 -7.54 22.80
C THR A 8 -14.04 -6.38 21.84
N VAL A 9 -14.31 -6.67 20.57
CA VAL A 9 -14.82 -5.68 19.62
C VAL A 9 -16.34 -5.88 19.60
N PRO A 10 -17.16 -4.88 19.95
CA PRO A 10 -18.60 -5.01 19.77
C PRO A 10 -18.88 -5.23 18.28
N LEU A 11 -19.72 -6.22 17.96
CA LEU A 11 -20.17 -6.53 16.59
C LEU A 11 -20.94 -5.37 15.95
N ALA A 12 -21.49 -4.48 16.77
CA ALA A 12 -21.98 -3.18 16.34
C ALA A 12 -20.76 -2.26 16.14
N GLY A 13 -20.53 -1.82 14.90
CA GLY A 13 -19.53 -0.79 14.60
C GLY A 13 -19.76 0.52 15.37
N MET A 14 -18.94 1.52 15.13
CA MET A 14 -19.15 2.84 15.73
C MET A 14 -20.47 3.46 15.24
N ASP A 15 -21.31 3.93 16.16
CA ASP A 15 -22.47 4.74 15.84
C ASP A 15 -22.04 6.19 15.60
N PHE A 16 -22.17 6.63 14.35
CA PHE A 16 -21.81 7.99 13.93
C PHE A 16 -23.01 8.95 13.89
N SER A 17 -24.23 8.49 14.18
CA SER A 17 -25.46 9.29 14.06
C SER A 17 -25.48 10.55 14.94
N GLN A 18 -24.68 10.56 16.01
CA GLN A 18 -24.57 11.67 16.95
C GLN A 18 -23.35 12.57 16.72
N HIS A 19 -22.53 12.32 15.69
CA HIS A 19 -21.32 13.10 15.43
C HIS A 19 -21.58 14.21 14.42
N SER A 20 -21.07 15.42 14.70
CA SER A 20 -21.02 16.48 13.70
C SER A 20 -19.98 16.16 12.61
N ILE A 21 -20.03 16.88 11.49
CA ILE A 21 -19.01 16.75 10.44
C ILE A 21 -17.63 17.13 10.99
N GLU A 22 -17.57 18.11 11.89
CA GLU A 22 -16.38 18.56 12.58
C GLU A 22 -15.78 17.44 13.45
N ASP A 23 -16.62 16.72 14.19
CA ASP A 23 -16.19 15.58 15.02
C ASP A 23 -15.63 14.44 14.15
N LEU A 24 -16.29 14.14 13.03
CA LEU A 24 -15.83 13.11 12.09
C LEU A 24 -14.49 13.50 11.45
N ARG A 25 -14.31 14.78 11.08
CA ARG A 25 -13.02 15.30 10.57
C ARG A 25 -11.92 15.18 11.62
N ALA A 26 -12.20 15.52 12.87
CA ALA A 26 -11.24 15.39 13.96
C ALA A 26 -10.86 13.93 14.21
N LEU A 27 -11.84 13.01 14.17
CA LEU A 27 -11.61 11.58 14.29
C LEU A 27 -10.72 11.03 13.18
N VAL A 28 -10.99 11.39 11.92
CA VAL A 28 -10.17 10.95 10.77
C VAL A 28 -8.74 11.46 10.91
N ARG A 29 -8.54 12.74 11.27
CA ARG A 29 -7.20 13.29 11.51
C ARG A 29 -6.45 12.49 12.58
N LYS A 30 -7.09 12.22 13.71
CA LYS A 30 -6.50 11.40 14.78
C LYS A 30 -6.08 10.00 14.30
N ILE A 31 -6.87 9.37 13.43
CA ILE A 31 -6.54 8.06 12.84
C ILE A 31 -5.33 8.16 11.91
N LEU A 32 -5.30 9.18 11.03
CA LEU A 32 -4.21 9.40 10.09
C LEU A 32 -2.90 9.77 10.80
N ASP A 33 -2.95 10.63 11.82
CA ASP A 33 -1.82 11.00 12.66
C ASP A 33 -1.27 9.79 13.44
N GLY A 34 -2.15 8.86 13.81
CA GLY A 34 -1.81 7.58 14.41
C GLY A 34 -1.21 6.55 13.44
N LYS A 35 -1.16 6.88 12.14
CA LYS A 35 -0.76 6.04 11.01
C LYS A 35 -1.59 4.76 10.84
N VAL A 36 -2.15 4.58 9.65
CA VAL A 36 -2.80 3.34 9.26
C VAL A 36 -1.75 2.24 9.09
N HIS A 37 -2.08 1.01 9.47
CA HIS A 37 -1.14 -0.11 9.35
C HIS A 37 -0.64 -0.28 7.92
N GLY A 38 -1.54 -0.33 6.94
CA GLY A 38 -1.18 -0.32 5.53
C GLY A 38 -2.35 -0.01 4.61
N ILE A 39 -2.02 0.41 3.40
CA ILE A 39 -2.99 0.71 2.35
C ILE A 39 -2.58 0.08 1.02
N SER A 40 -3.55 -0.22 0.17
CA SER A 40 -3.30 -0.50 -1.25
C SER A 40 -2.79 0.78 -1.93
N PHE A 41 -1.72 0.66 -2.71
CA PHE A 41 -1.07 1.80 -3.34
C PHE A 41 -0.87 1.54 -4.84
N SER A 42 -1.31 2.51 -5.65
CA SER A 42 -0.98 2.61 -7.06
C SER A 42 -0.58 4.06 -7.36
N PRO A 43 0.56 4.29 -8.03
CA PRO A 43 1.05 5.63 -8.29
C PRO A 43 0.40 6.29 -9.52
N TYR A 44 -0.62 5.67 -10.12
CA TYR A 44 -1.31 6.21 -11.29
C TYR A 44 -1.89 7.61 -11.02
N VAL A 45 -1.77 8.46 -12.04
CA VAL A 45 -2.44 9.76 -12.12
C VAL A 45 -3.56 9.70 -13.17
N GLU A 46 -4.27 10.81 -13.36
CA GLU A 46 -5.36 10.90 -14.33
C GLU A 46 -4.92 10.42 -15.72
N GLY A 47 -5.71 9.52 -16.31
CA GLY A 47 -5.43 8.91 -17.61
C GLY A 47 -4.50 7.69 -17.59
N GLN A 48 -3.96 7.29 -16.43
CA GLN A 48 -3.10 6.10 -16.31
C GLN A 48 -3.83 4.91 -15.68
N GLY A 49 -3.34 3.70 -15.96
CA GLY A 49 -3.84 2.44 -15.42
C GLY A 49 -2.91 1.28 -15.77
N PRO A 50 -3.34 0.02 -15.59
CA PRO A 50 -2.60 -1.15 -16.06
C PRO A 50 -2.19 -1.00 -17.53
N GLY A 51 -0.95 -1.34 -17.89
CA GLY A 51 -0.39 -1.06 -19.22
C GLY A 51 0.47 0.20 -19.27
N THR A 52 0.49 1.03 -18.22
CA THR A 52 1.20 2.31 -18.21
C THR A 52 2.57 2.17 -17.54
N GLN A 53 3.63 2.50 -18.27
CA GLN A 53 4.98 2.58 -17.70
C GLN A 53 5.05 3.68 -16.63
N LEU A 54 5.50 3.29 -15.44
CA LEU A 54 5.71 4.16 -14.29
C LEU A 54 7.18 4.57 -14.18
N GLU A 55 7.39 5.84 -13.80
CA GLU A 55 8.71 6.41 -13.57
C GLU A 55 8.96 6.61 -12.06
N ALA A 56 10.22 6.48 -11.65
CA ALA A 56 10.62 6.57 -10.24
C ALA A 56 10.19 7.90 -9.57
N ASP A 57 10.25 9.01 -10.29
CA ASP A 57 9.88 10.32 -9.75
C ASP A 57 8.38 10.44 -9.50
N GLN A 58 7.55 9.86 -10.36
CA GLN A 58 6.11 9.77 -10.10
C GLN A 58 5.86 8.93 -8.85
N ILE A 59 6.50 7.77 -8.71
CA ILE A 59 6.34 6.91 -7.53
C ILE A 59 6.71 7.68 -6.25
N ARG A 60 7.84 8.41 -6.23
CA ARG A 60 8.26 9.24 -5.09
C ARG A 60 7.23 10.30 -4.73
N GLN A 61 6.75 11.07 -5.72
CA GLN A 61 5.74 12.11 -5.50
C GLN A 61 4.46 11.54 -4.89
N ARG A 62 4.02 10.36 -5.35
CA ARG A 62 2.80 9.72 -4.86
C ARG A 62 2.99 9.13 -3.46
N LEU A 63 4.15 8.56 -3.16
CA LEU A 63 4.50 8.07 -1.81
C LEU A 63 4.59 9.22 -0.81
N ASP A 64 5.12 10.37 -1.20
CA ASP A 64 5.25 11.55 -0.33
C ASP A 64 3.92 12.05 0.25
N ILE A 65 2.83 11.85 -0.50
CA ILE A 65 1.47 12.22 -0.05
C ILE A 65 1.03 11.33 1.12
N ILE A 66 1.35 10.03 1.07
CA ILE A 66 0.81 9.04 2.01
C ILE A 66 1.79 8.68 3.14
N LYS A 67 3.10 8.87 2.95
CA LYS A 67 4.14 8.49 3.92
C LYS A 67 3.91 9.01 5.35
N PRO A 68 3.31 10.20 5.59
CA PRO A 68 3.07 10.65 6.96
C PRO A 68 1.99 9.85 7.67
N TYR A 69 1.15 9.11 6.94
CA TYR A 69 -0.10 8.54 7.43
C TYR A 69 -0.14 7.01 7.39
N VAL A 70 0.91 6.33 6.94
CA VAL A 70 0.94 4.87 6.83
C VAL A 70 2.27 4.27 7.28
N HIS A 71 2.23 2.99 7.67
CA HIS A 71 3.43 2.19 7.91
C HIS A 71 3.78 1.26 6.74
N TRP A 72 2.75 0.75 6.07
CA TRP A 72 2.89 -0.19 4.96
C TRP A 72 2.14 0.28 3.71
N ILE A 73 2.63 -0.16 2.57
CA ILE A 73 1.88 -0.15 1.32
C ILE A 73 1.79 -1.56 0.75
N ARG A 74 0.81 -1.78 -0.12
CA ARG A 74 0.70 -2.97 -0.97
C ARG A 74 0.74 -2.55 -2.43
N SER A 75 1.67 -3.10 -3.20
CA SER A 75 1.68 -3.03 -4.67
C SER A 75 0.94 -4.22 -5.28
N PHE A 76 0.74 -4.21 -6.60
CA PHE A 76 -0.08 -5.20 -7.30
C PHE A 76 0.65 -5.95 -8.41
N SER A 77 1.78 -5.43 -8.87
CA SER A 77 2.53 -5.91 -10.02
C SER A 77 4.02 -5.68 -9.78
N CYS A 78 4.85 -6.40 -10.52
CA CYS A 78 6.29 -6.25 -10.62
C CYS A 78 6.73 -5.97 -12.07
N THR A 79 5.86 -5.40 -12.90
CA THR A 79 6.18 -4.96 -14.26
C THR A 79 5.75 -3.50 -14.48
N GLU A 80 6.15 -2.93 -15.61
CA GLU A 80 5.76 -1.56 -16.02
C GLU A 80 6.21 -0.48 -15.02
N GLY A 81 7.33 -0.71 -14.33
CA GLY A 81 7.86 0.18 -13.30
C GLY A 81 7.28 -0.05 -11.91
N ASN A 82 6.30 -0.95 -11.73
CA ASN A 82 5.79 -1.30 -10.40
C ASN A 82 6.86 -1.99 -9.53
N GLU A 83 7.83 -2.68 -10.16
CA GLU A 83 8.99 -3.29 -9.50
C GLU A 83 9.90 -2.27 -8.79
N LEU A 84 9.81 -0.99 -9.14
CA LEU A 84 10.56 0.09 -8.48
C LEU A 84 9.93 0.51 -7.14
N ILE A 85 8.62 0.28 -6.97
CA ILE A 85 7.86 0.73 -5.79
C ILE A 85 8.46 0.23 -4.48
N PRO A 86 8.80 -1.06 -4.31
CA PRO A 86 9.26 -1.57 -3.03
C PRO A 86 10.62 -0.98 -2.61
N GLY A 87 11.53 -0.75 -3.56
CA GLY A 87 12.81 -0.08 -3.30
C GLY A 87 12.62 1.38 -2.86
N ILE A 88 11.83 2.14 -3.60
CA ILE A 88 11.55 3.56 -3.29
C ILE A 88 10.78 3.69 -1.96
N ALA A 89 9.84 2.79 -1.68
CA ALA A 89 9.13 2.77 -0.41
C ALA A 89 10.08 2.53 0.77
N LYS A 90 11.04 1.61 0.62
CA LYS A 90 12.07 1.35 1.64
C LYS A 90 12.97 2.55 1.89
N GLU A 91 13.38 3.28 0.84
CA GLU A 91 14.11 4.56 0.96
C GLU A 91 13.34 5.58 1.81
N ASN A 92 12.01 5.53 1.76
CA ASN A 92 11.11 6.42 2.49
C ASN A 92 10.68 5.88 3.86
N GLY A 93 11.27 4.78 4.34
CA GLY A 93 10.95 4.18 5.63
C GLY A 93 9.60 3.46 5.68
N LEU A 94 9.01 3.15 4.53
CA LEU A 94 7.80 2.35 4.40
C LEU A 94 8.14 0.88 4.21
N LYS A 95 7.23 0.02 4.69
CA LYS A 95 7.27 -1.42 4.40
C LYS A 95 6.33 -1.73 3.24
N THR A 96 6.65 -2.76 2.46
CA THR A 96 5.88 -3.09 1.26
C THR A 96 5.47 -4.55 1.28
N LEU A 97 4.19 -4.80 1.05
CA LEU A 97 3.71 -6.10 0.60
C LEU A 97 3.77 -6.09 -0.93
N VAL A 98 4.70 -6.84 -1.51
CA VAL A 98 4.91 -6.90 -2.95
C VAL A 98 3.86 -7.82 -3.58
N GLY A 99 3.06 -7.25 -4.48
CA GLY A 99 2.09 -8.00 -5.30
C GLY A 99 2.71 -8.46 -6.61
N VAL A 100 2.23 -9.59 -7.10
CA VAL A 100 2.57 -10.17 -8.41
C VAL A 100 1.24 -10.37 -9.14
N TRP A 101 1.11 -9.80 -10.33
CA TRP A 101 -0.13 -9.91 -11.10
C TRP A 101 -0.07 -11.17 -11.96
N LEU A 102 -1.06 -12.06 -11.81
CA LEU A 102 -1.11 -13.31 -12.56
C LEU A 102 -2.48 -13.46 -13.23
N ASP A 103 -2.48 -13.79 -14.51
CA ASP A 103 -3.68 -14.07 -15.31
C ASP A 103 -3.45 -15.20 -16.34
N ASP A 104 -4.23 -15.24 -17.41
CA ASP A 104 -4.14 -16.29 -18.44
C ASP A 104 -2.94 -16.11 -19.39
N ASP A 105 -2.23 -14.97 -19.34
CA ASP A 105 -1.01 -14.72 -20.09
C ASP A 105 0.22 -15.29 -19.35
N LEU A 106 0.60 -16.52 -19.72
CA LEU A 106 1.72 -17.21 -19.10
C LEU A 106 3.07 -16.52 -19.37
N GLU A 107 3.25 -15.85 -20.51
CA GLU A 107 4.51 -15.15 -20.80
C GLU A 107 4.66 -13.92 -19.90
N HIS A 108 3.57 -13.17 -19.71
CA HIS A 108 3.55 -12.04 -18.78
C HIS A 108 3.71 -12.48 -17.32
N ASN A 109 3.08 -13.59 -16.92
CA ASN A 109 3.21 -14.16 -15.57
C ASN A 109 4.67 -14.48 -15.22
N GLU A 110 5.45 -15.02 -16.16
CA GLU A 110 6.87 -15.32 -15.95
C GLU A 110 7.70 -14.05 -15.74
N LEU A 111 7.37 -12.94 -16.42
CA LEU A 111 8.00 -11.64 -16.19
C LEU A 111 7.69 -11.10 -14.79
N GLU A 112 6.42 -11.13 -14.41
CA GLU A 112 5.92 -10.73 -13.09
C GLU A 112 6.63 -11.51 -11.96
N ILE A 113 6.71 -12.84 -12.07
CA ILE A 113 7.38 -13.70 -11.09
C ILE A 113 8.89 -13.43 -11.05
N THR A 114 9.54 -13.35 -12.21
CA THR A 114 10.99 -13.10 -12.30
C THR A 114 11.36 -11.78 -11.65
N ASN A 115 10.63 -10.71 -11.96
CA ASN A 115 10.89 -9.40 -11.38
C ASN A 115 10.61 -9.39 -9.87
N ALA A 116 9.56 -10.06 -9.40
CA ALA A 116 9.29 -10.20 -7.97
C ALA A 116 10.43 -10.90 -7.21
N ILE A 117 11.03 -11.93 -7.82
CA ILE A 117 12.20 -12.63 -7.27
C ILE A 117 13.40 -11.66 -7.17
N GLU A 118 13.64 -10.84 -8.19
CA GLU A 118 14.74 -9.87 -8.17
C GLU A 118 14.52 -8.77 -7.13
N VAL A 119 13.29 -8.27 -6.99
CA VAL A 119 12.90 -7.35 -5.90
C VAL A 119 13.17 -7.98 -4.53
N ALA A 120 12.82 -9.25 -4.34
CA ALA A 120 13.06 -9.97 -3.09
C ALA A 120 14.56 -10.17 -2.82
N LYS A 121 15.35 -10.55 -3.82
CA LYS A 121 16.82 -10.70 -3.72
C LYS A 121 17.52 -9.38 -3.38
N ALA A 122 17.00 -8.25 -3.87
CA ALA A 122 17.47 -6.92 -3.50
C ALA A 122 17.12 -6.53 -2.05
N GLY A 123 16.34 -7.36 -1.34
CA GLY A 123 15.88 -7.09 0.02
C GLY A 123 14.81 -6.01 0.08
N HIS A 124 14.02 -5.87 -0.99
CA HIS A 124 12.92 -4.91 -1.09
C HIS A 124 11.54 -5.54 -0.86
N ALA A 125 11.48 -6.87 -0.70
CA ALA A 125 10.28 -7.63 -0.33
C ALA A 125 10.35 -8.18 1.09
#